data_AF-A0A4Y8C7H3-F1
#
_entry.id   AF-A0A4Y8C7H3-F1
#
_cell.length_a   1.000
_cell.length_b   1.000
_cell.length_c   1.000
_cell.angle_alpha   90.00
_cell.angle_beta   90.00
_cell.angle_gamma   90.00
#
_symmetry.space_group_name_H-M   'P 1'
#
loop_
_entity.id
_entity.type
_entity.pdbx_description
1 polymer ?
#
loop_
_entity_poly.entity_id
_entity_poly.type
_entity_poly.pdbx_seq_one_letter_code
_entity_poly.pdbx_strand_id
1 'polypeptide(L)'
;PIAVSGFEPVDILESVLNIIKQSNEGTFKVYNQYKRAVSKEGNVKAQNLVKKYFRVCDFEFRGLGLIKDGGLELKEEFSAYDASKKFDCTVQSKNESKACICGQI
;
A
#
# COMPACT_ATOMS: atom_id res chain seq x y z
N PRO A 1 -6.87 -15.13 -6.81
CA PRO A 1 -6.14 -15.76 -5.66
C PRO A 1 -5.04 -14.80 -5.18
N ILE A 2 -4.64 -14.85 -3.90
CA ILE A 2 -3.64 -13.92 -3.31
C ILE A 2 -2.61 -14.73 -2.53
N ALA A 3 -1.33 -14.37 -2.65
CA ALA A 3 -0.25 -14.93 -1.84
C ALA A 3 0.58 -13.82 -1.17
N VAL A 4 0.72 -13.88 0.15
CA VAL A 4 1.67 -13.06 0.92
C VAL A 4 3.03 -13.77 0.87
N SER A 5 3.97 -13.19 0.13
CA SER A 5 5.30 -13.77 -0.14
C SER A 5 6.40 -13.10 0.68
N GLY A 6 7.44 -13.87 1.00
CA GLY A 6 8.75 -13.30 1.33
C GLY A 6 9.46 -12.77 0.07
N PHE A 7 10.71 -12.35 0.26
CA PHE A 7 11.53 -11.73 -0.79
C PHE A 7 12.65 -12.64 -1.31
N GLU A 8 12.84 -13.84 -0.73
CA GLU A 8 13.81 -14.79 -1.25
C GLU A 8 13.29 -15.41 -2.55
N PRO A 9 14.15 -15.78 -3.51
CA PRO A 9 13.72 -16.34 -4.79
C PRO A 9 12.76 -17.53 -4.63
N VAL A 10 13.04 -18.41 -3.66
CA VAL A 10 12.20 -19.59 -3.38
C VAL A 10 10.83 -19.22 -2.80
N ASP A 11 10.71 -18.13 -2.05
CA ASP A 11 9.44 -17.66 -1.51
C ASP A 11 8.50 -17.20 -2.63
N ILE A 12 9.06 -16.47 -3.59
CA ILE A 12 8.35 -15.96 -4.76
C ILE A 12 7.90 -17.12 -5.63
N LEU A 13 8.80 -18.09 -5.92
CA LEU A 13 8.47 -19.27 -6.72
C LEU A 13 7.34 -20.09 -6.10
N GLU A 14 7.36 -20.31 -4.78
CA GLU A 14 6.30 -21.03 -4.07
C GLU A 14 4.96 -20.27 -4.12
N SER A 15 5.00 -18.95 -3.93
CA SER A 15 3.81 -18.09 -3.98
C SER A 15 3.16 -18.08 -5.37
N VAL A 16 3.96 -17.99 -6.44
CA VAL A 16 3.49 -18.09 -7.83
C VAL A 16 2.89 -19.48 -8.10
N LEU A 17 3.55 -20.55 -7.66
CA LEU A 17 3.01 -21.91 -7.79
C LEU A 17 1.65 -22.06 -7.08
N ASN A 18 1.51 -21.49 -5.88
CA ASN A 18 0.25 -21.51 -5.15
C ASN A 18 -0.87 -20.79 -5.91
N ILE A 19 -0.58 -19.60 -6.47
CA ILE A 19 -1.53 -18.83 -7.28
C ILE A 19 -2.00 -19.63 -8.50
N ILE A 20 -1.08 -20.28 -9.23
CA ILE A 20 -1.39 -21.10 -10.40
C ILE A 20 -2.27 -22.29 -10.02
N LYS A 21 -1.92 -23.03 -8.95
CA LYS A 21 -2.72 -24.17 -8.46
C LYS A 21 -4.14 -23.75 -8.10
N GLN A 22 -4.27 -22.67 -7.32
CA GLN A 22 -5.56 -22.12 -6.95
C GLN A 22 -6.40 -21.72 -8.17
N SER A 23 -5.78 -21.08 -9.17
CA SER A 23 -6.46 -20.72 -10.42
C SER A 23 -6.95 -21.96 -11.18
N ASN A 24 -6.14 -23.01 -11.29
CA ASN A 24 -6.50 -24.23 -11.99
C ASN A 24 -7.59 -25.03 -11.28
N GLU A 25 -7.61 -24.97 -9.94
CA GLU A 25 -8.59 -25.66 -9.10
C GLU A 25 -9.86 -24.83 -8.86
N GLY A 26 -9.92 -23.58 -9.36
CA GLY A 26 -11.04 -22.66 -9.12
C GLY A 26 -11.18 -22.23 -7.65
N THR A 27 -10.10 -22.26 -6.88
CA THR A 27 -10.07 -21.83 -5.48
C THR A 27 -9.45 -20.44 -5.34
N PHE A 28 -9.97 -19.61 -4.42
CA PHE A 28 -9.57 -18.19 -4.31
C PHE A 28 -9.35 -17.76 -2.85
N LYS A 29 -8.49 -18.48 -2.14
CA LYS A 29 -8.09 -18.20 -0.76
C LYS A 29 -6.81 -17.36 -0.70
N VAL A 30 -6.63 -16.66 0.42
CA VAL A 30 -5.36 -15.99 0.76
C VAL A 30 -4.39 -17.06 1.27
N TYR A 31 -3.23 -17.16 0.62
CA TYR A 31 -2.11 -17.99 1.05
C TYR A 31 -1.07 -17.13 1.74
N ASN A 32 -0.63 -17.50 2.94
CA ASN A 32 0.49 -16.85 3.60
C ASN A 32 1.71 -17.77 3.45
N GLN A 33 2.58 -17.46 2.50
CA GLN A 33 3.87 -18.13 2.31
C GLN A 33 4.87 -17.60 3.35
N TYR A 34 4.80 -16.30 3.66
CA TYR A 34 5.75 -15.61 4.53
C TYR A 34 5.47 -15.76 6.04
N LYS A 35 5.02 -16.94 6.48
CA LYS A 35 4.56 -17.21 7.87
C LYS A 35 5.60 -16.91 8.95
N ARG A 36 6.89 -16.94 8.58
CA ARG A 36 8.00 -16.62 9.49
C ARG A 36 8.04 -15.14 9.91
N ALA A 37 7.42 -14.25 9.15
CA ALA A 37 7.39 -12.81 9.42
C ALA A 37 5.97 -12.23 9.53
N VAL A 38 4.98 -12.87 8.88
CA VAL A 38 3.61 -12.36 8.82
C VAL A 38 2.67 -13.30 9.56
N SER A 39 2.06 -12.81 10.65
CA SER A 39 0.95 -13.47 11.33
C SER A 39 -0.39 -13.12 10.67
N LYS A 40 -1.45 -13.89 10.99
CA LYS A 40 -2.80 -13.64 10.47
C LYS A 40 -3.36 -12.29 10.94
N GLU A 41 -3.04 -11.91 12.17
CA GLU A 41 -3.50 -10.67 12.80
C GLU A 41 -2.62 -9.47 12.42
N GLY A 42 -1.43 -9.74 11.86
CA GLY A 42 -0.39 -8.74 11.64
C GLY A 42 0.12 -8.11 12.94
N ASN A 43 0.74 -6.94 12.83
CA ASN A 43 1.19 -6.18 13.99
C ASN A 43 0.06 -5.29 14.55
N VAL A 44 -0.68 -5.82 15.54
CA VAL A 44 -1.83 -5.15 16.16
C VAL A 44 -1.43 -3.81 16.81
N LYS A 45 -0.24 -3.73 17.41
CA LYS A 45 0.25 -2.48 18.02
C LYS A 45 0.44 -1.39 16.97
N ALA A 46 1.06 -1.72 15.84
CA ALA A 46 1.25 -0.79 14.74
C ALA A 46 -0.09 -0.33 14.14
N GLN A 47 -1.02 -1.26 13.90
CA GLN A 47 -2.36 -0.93 13.42
C GLN A 47 -3.10 0.04 14.34
N ASN A 48 -3.02 -0.16 15.66
CA ASN A 48 -3.65 0.73 16.64
C ASN A 48 -3.03 2.13 16.63
N LEU A 49 -1.71 2.24 16.44
CA LEU A 49 -1.06 3.54 16.31
C LEU A 49 -1.47 4.26 15.03
N VAL A 50 -1.52 3.56 13.89
CA VAL A 50 -2.01 4.15 12.62
C VAL A 50 -3.45 4.63 12.79
N LYS A 51 -4.35 3.79 13.34
CA LYS A 51 -5.75 4.16 13.60
C LYS A 51 -5.89 5.31 14.60
N LYS A 52 -4.96 5.45 15.55
CA LYS A 52 -4.96 6.54 16.51
C LYS A 52 -4.68 7.86 15.80
N TYR A 53 -3.60 7.96 15.04
CA TYR A 53 -3.10 9.24 14.53
C TYR A 53 -3.63 9.65 13.15
N PHE A 54 -4.03 8.69 12.31
CA PHE A 54 -4.36 8.94 10.91
C PHE A 54 -5.84 8.64 10.58
N ARG A 55 -6.33 9.29 9.53
CA ARG A 55 -7.59 8.97 8.84
C ARG A 55 -7.33 8.68 7.37
N VAL A 56 -8.20 7.88 6.76
CA VAL A 56 -8.14 7.59 5.32
C VAL A 56 -8.60 8.80 4.53
N CYS A 57 -7.93 9.07 3.41
CA CYS A 57 -8.28 10.14 2.48
C CYS A 57 -8.01 9.73 1.03
N ASP A 58 -8.60 10.48 0.10
CA ASP A 58 -8.23 10.40 -1.31
C ASP A 58 -6.80 10.93 -1.49
N PHE A 59 -6.02 10.27 -2.35
CA PHE A 59 -4.61 10.64 -2.53
C PHE A 59 -4.17 10.52 -3.98
N GLU A 60 -3.42 11.50 -4.45
CA GLU A 60 -2.89 11.50 -5.81
C GLU A 60 -1.58 10.70 -5.87
N PHE A 61 -1.62 9.56 -6.56
CA PHE A 61 -0.44 8.75 -6.81
C PHE A 61 0.18 9.21 -8.12
N ARG A 62 1.45 9.62 -8.05
CA ARG A 62 2.21 10.07 -9.22
C ARG A 62 2.17 9.01 -10.33
N GLY A 63 1.72 9.41 -11.52
CA GLY A 63 1.57 8.54 -12.69
C GLY A 63 0.28 7.71 -12.73
N LEU A 64 -0.45 7.58 -11.62
CA LEU A 64 -1.70 6.80 -11.51
C LEU A 64 -2.95 7.67 -11.27
N GLY A 65 -2.77 8.93 -10.89
CA GLY A 65 -3.84 9.89 -10.63
C GLY A 65 -4.44 9.75 -9.22
N LEU A 66 -5.62 10.33 -9.02
CA LEU A 66 -6.32 10.32 -7.75
C LEU A 66 -6.90 8.93 -7.44
N ILE A 67 -6.45 8.32 -6.35
CA ILE A 67 -6.97 7.06 -5.82
C ILE A 67 -7.86 7.38 -4.62
N LYS A 68 -9.14 6.97 -4.72
CA LYS A 68 -10.08 7.10 -3.61
C LYS A 68 -9.66 6.23 -2.44
N ASP A 69 -9.75 6.78 -1.23
CA ASP A 69 -9.31 6.10 0.00
C ASP A 69 -7.87 5.55 -0.08
N GLY A 70 -7.03 6.14 -0.95
CA GLY A 70 -5.70 5.65 -1.28
C GLY A 70 -4.59 6.11 -0.34
N GLY A 71 -4.87 7.07 0.55
CA GLY A 71 -3.88 7.68 1.43
C GLY A 71 -4.28 7.73 2.90
N LEU A 72 -3.34 8.29 3.69
CA LEU A 72 -3.52 8.56 5.11
C LEU A 72 -3.09 9.99 5.39
N GLU A 73 -3.91 10.72 6.13
CA GLU A 73 -3.60 12.06 6.63
C GLU A 73 -3.75 12.11 8.16
N LEU A 74 -3.02 13.03 8.80
CA LEU A 74 -3.17 13.23 10.24
C LEU A 74 -4.61 13.64 10.56
N LYS A 75 -5.16 13.12 11.66
CA LYS A 75 -6.44 13.60 12.16
C LYS A 75 -6.30 15.04 12.65
N GLU A 76 -7.42 15.78 12.61
CA GLU A 76 -7.46 17.19 12.98
C GLU A 76 -6.96 17.45 14.41
N GLU A 77 -7.20 16.53 15.34
CA GLU A 77 -6.68 16.59 16.73
C GLU A 77 -5.14 16.58 16.82
N PHE A 78 -4.46 16.15 15.74
CA PHE A 78 -3.00 16.16 15.58
C PHE A 78 -2.53 17.20 14.55
N SER A 79 -3.35 18.16 14.14
CA SER A 79 -2.99 19.23 13.18
C SER A 79 -1.79 20.06 13.64
N ALA A 80 -1.56 20.14 14.96
CA ALA A 80 -0.36 20.69 15.55
C ALA A 80 0.95 19.97 15.15
N TYR A 81 0.90 18.87 14.40
CA TYR A 81 2.07 18.19 13.83
C TYR A 81 2.06 18.17 12.29
N ASP A 82 1.02 18.70 11.66
CA ASP A 82 0.86 18.71 10.21
C ASP A 82 1.53 19.96 9.61
N ALA A 83 2.59 19.75 8.82
CA ALA A 83 3.30 20.84 8.15
C ALA A 83 2.40 21.58 7.15
N SER A 84 1.48 20.88 6.48
CA SER A 84 0.55 21.48 5.51
C SER A 84 -0.42 22.46 6.15
N LYS A 85 -0.64 22.37 7.47
CA LYS A 85 -1.47 23.29 8.25
C LYS A 85 -0.69 24.46 8.84
N LYS A 86 0.63 24.30 9.02
CA LYS A 86 1.51 25.29 9.66
C LYS A 86 2.23 26.21 8.71
N PHE A 87 2.49 25.75 7.50
CA PHE A 87 3.32 26.44 6.52
C PHE A 87 2.58 26.53 5.19
N ASP A 88 2.95 27.55 4.40
CA ASP A 88 2.55 27.58 3.00
C ASP A 88 3.35 26.53 2.22
N CYS A 89 2.69 25.41 1.94
CA CYS A 89 3.25 24.30 1.15
C CYS A 89 2.82 24.35 -0.32
N THR A 90 2.41 25.52 -0.83
CA THR A 90 2.03 25.67 -2.24
C THR A 90 3.23 25.39 -3.14
N VAL A 91 3.13 24.33 -3.94
CA VAL A 91 4.14 23.95 -4.92
C VAL A 91 3.57 24.01 -6.33
N GLN A 92 4.33 24.57 -7.26
CA GLN A 92 3.99 24.49 -8.68
C GLN A 92 4.38 23.11 -9.21
N SER A 93 3.39 22.26 -9.46
CA SER A 93 3.61 20.98 -10.11
C SER A 93 4.08 21.20 -11.56
N LYS A 94 5.14 20.49 -11.96
CA LYS A 94 5.56 20.43 -13.37
C LYS A 94 4.95 19.19 -14.00
N ASN A 95 4.43 19.35 -15.21
CA ASN A 95 4.01 18.21 -16.01
C ASN A 95 5.17 17.23 -16.18
N GLU A 96 4.84 15.95 -16.14
CA GLU A 96 5.81 14.90 -16.43
C GLU A 96 6.32 15.03 -17.86
N SER A 97 7.54 14.55 -18.09
CA SER A 97 8.12 14.48 -19.44
C SER A 97 7.22 13.66 -20.34
N LYS A 98 6.94 14.14 -21.56
CA LYS A 98 6.17 13.40 -22.57
C LYS A 98 6.83 12.07 -22.97
N ALA A 99 8.13 11.92 -22.74
CA ALA A 99 8.87 10.68 -22.99
C ALA A 99 8.79 9.68 -21.82
N CYS A 100 8.26 10.08 -20.67
CA CYS A 100 8.15 9.21 -19.51
C CYS A 100 6.97 8.22 -19.67
N ILE A 101 7.23 6.95 -19.39
CA ILE A 101 6.21 5.89 -19.38
C ILE A 101 5.99 5.30 -17.99
N CYS A 102 6.46 5.97 -16.92
CA CYS A 102 6.38 5.43 -15.55
C CYS A 102 4.94 5.13 -15.10
N GLY A 103 3.94 5.84 -15.59
CA GLY A 103 2.53 5.51 -15.30
C GLY A 103 2.00 4.27 -16.03
N GLN A 104 2.72 3.75 -17.03
CA GLN A 104 2.37 2.54 -17.79
C GLN A 104 3.09 1.28 -17.29
N ILE A 105 4.09 1.44 -16.42
CA ILE A 105 4.92 0.36 -15.84
C ILE A 105 4.44 0.08 -14.42
#